data_AF-A0A3M1W544-F1
#
_entry.id   AF-A0A3M1W544-F1
#
_cell.length_a   1.000
_cell.length_b   1.000
_cell.length_c   1.000
_cell.angle_alpha   90.00
_cell.angle_beta   90.00
_cell.angle_gamma   90.00
#
_symmetry.space_group_name_H-M   'P 1'
#
loop_
_entity.id
_entity.type
_entity.pdbx_description
1 polymer ?
#
loop_
_entity_poly.entity_id
_entity_poly.type
_entity_poly.pdbx_seq_one_letter_code
_entity_poly.pdbx_strand_id
1 'polypeptide(L)'
;LVEVTRRHEERLAGVEERLERAEERLAGVEEQIRQLVEVARRHEERLARLELISERLVDRVGLLYGRDLQRRYEQRPGAYMGRWLWPVSAVAPETLREALEARLSESEVEEVMRVDVLLRGQMRRRPDRPEVWVVMEVSAVIDRTDVERARRRAALLQQAGYRAIAAVAGERLTEGAEQRIGEAPIIVLLDGRAHGWERVLET
;
A
#
# COMPACT_ATOMS: atom_id res chain seq x y z
N LEU A 1 58.05 56.83 -35.93
CA LEU A 1 58.07 55.37 -36.18
C LEU A 1 58.52 54.61 -34.93
N VAL A 2 59.73 54.83 -34.42
CA VAL A 2 60.26 54.14 -33.21
C VAL A 2 59.34 54.24 -31.98
N GLU A 3 58.79 55.42 -31.69
CA GLU A 3 57.92 55.63 -30.52
C GLU A 3 56.55 54.93 -30.63
N VAL A 4 56.04 54.80 -31.86
CA VAL A 4 54.81 54.05 -32.16
C VAL A 4 55.06 52.56 -32.02
N THR A 5 56.22 52.06 -32.47
CA THR A 5 56.63 50.66 -32.30
C THR A 5 56.77 50.31 -30.82
N ARG A 6 57.46 51.13 -30.02
CA ARG A 6 57.61 50.94 -28.57
C ARG A 6 56.27 50.85 -27.84
N ARG A 7 55.32 51.74 -28.19
CA ARG A 7 53.96 51.74 -27.60
C ARG A 7 53.15 50.51 -28.01
N HIS A 8 53.39 49.94 -29.20
CA HIS A 8 52.76 48.69 -29.62
C HIS A 8 53.38 47.49 -28.89
N GLU A 9 54.70 47.45 -28.70
CA GLU A 9 55.39 46.40 -27.93
C GLU A 9 54.92 46.38 -26.47
N GLU A 10 54.82 47.55 -25.82
CA GLU A 10 54.30 47.67 -24.44
C GLU A 10 52.83 47.21 -24.35
N ARG A 11 52.01 47.50 -25.36
CA ARG A 11 50.61 47.03 -25.42
C ARG A 11 50.52 45.52 -25.66
N LEU A 12 51.40 44.95 -26.49
CA LEU A 12 51.45 43.51 -26.76
C LEU A 12 51.84 42.74 -25.51
N ALA A 13 52.91 43.16 -24.81
CA ALA A 13 53.31 42.58 -23.55
C ALA A 13 52.18 42.62 -22.50
N GLY A 14 51.45 43.74 -22.41
CA GLY A 14 50.29 43.85 -21.52
C GLY A 14 49.09 42.98 -21.93
N VAL A 15 48.98 42.58 -23.19
CA VAL A 15 47.95 41.62 -23.66
C VAL A 15 48.39 40.19 -23.36
N GLU A 16 49.66 39.86 -23.59
CA GLU A 16 50.24 38.54 -23.28
C GLU A 16 50.10 38.22 -21.78
N GLU A 17 50.48 39.14 -20.90
CA GLU A 17 50.34 38.95 -19.45
C GLU A 17 48.87 38.79 -19.01
N ARG A 18 47.93 39.44 -19.72
CA ARG A 18 46.49 39.26 -19.48
C ARG A 18 45.97 37.93 -19.99
N LEU A 19 46.52 37.41 -21.08
CA LEU A 19 46.18 36.10 -21.63
C LEU A 19 46.68 34.99 -20.70
N GLU A 20 47.92 35.05 -20.25
CA GLU A 20 48.49 34.08 -19.28
C GLU A 20 47.63 34.01 -18.01
N ARG A 21 47.29 35.16 -17.42
CA ARG A 21 46.38 35.21 -16.25
C ARG A 21 44.98 34.67 -16.55
N ALA A 22 44.49 34.82 -17.78
CA ALA A 22 43.18 34.29 -18.17
C ALA A 22 43.23 32.76 -18.32
N GLU A 23 44.31 32.22 -18.89
CA GLU A 23 44.54 30.78 -19.04
C GLU A 23 44.68 30.09 -17.67
N GLU A 24 45.44 30.67 -16.74
CA GLU A 24 45.55 30.17 -15.37
C GLU A 24 44.19 30.12 -14.67
N ARG A 25 43.38 31.18 -14.84
CA ARG A 25 42.02 31.22 -14.28
C ARG A 25 41.10 30.19 -14.92
N LEU A 26 41.18 29.98 -16.24
CA LEU A 26 40.40 28.96 -16.94
C LEU A 26 40.77 27.56 -16.45
N ALA A 27 42.06 27.26 -16.32
CA ALA A 27 42.52 25.98 -15.77
C ALA A 27 41.99 25.74 -14.34
N GLY A 28 41.97 26.77 -13.50
CA GLY A 28 41.38 26.71 -12.16
C GLY A 28 39.87 26.43 -12.17
N VAL A 29 39.13 27.07 -13.08
CA VAL A 29 37.69 26.82 -13.26
C VAL A 29 37.42 25.41 -13.78
N GLU A 30 38.20 24.93 -14.74
CA GLU A 30 38.07 23.56 -15.28
C GLU A 30 38.30 22.50 -14.20
N GLU A 31 39.26 22.71 -13.31
CA GLU A 31 39.50 21.82 -12.17
C GLU A 31 38.31 21.85 -11.19
N GLN A 32 37.80 23.04 -10.86
CA GLN A 32 36.61 23.18 -10.01
C GLN A 32 35.37 22.49 -10.63
N ILE A 33 35.18 22.62 -11.94
CA ILE A 33 34.08 21.95 -12.67
C ILE A 33 34.25 20.43 -12.57
N ARG A 34 35.46 19.88 -12.78
CA ARG A 34 35.71 18.45 -12.64
C ARG A 34 35.40 17.94 -11.23
N GLN A 35 35.78 18.69 -10.21
CA GLN A 35 35.46 18.35 -8.81
C GLN A 35 33.95 18.39 -8.54
N LEU A 36 33.25 19.40 -9.05
CA LEU A 36 31.79 19.49 -8.92
C LEU A 36 31.07 18.34 -9.63
N VAL A 37 31.53 17.95 -10.81
CA VAL A 37 30.97 16.80 -11.54
C VAL A 37 31.11 15.51 -10.73
N GLU A 38 32.27 15.26 -10.11
CA GLU A 38 32.46 14.07 -9.28
C GLU A 38 31.58 14.09 -8.02
N VAL A 39 31.45 15.25 -7.37
CA VAL A 39 30.53 15.42 -6.22
C VAL A 39 29.08 15.18 -6.65
N ALA A 40 28.65 15.72 -7.79
CA ALA A 40 27.31 15.52 -8.34
C ALA A 40 27.04 14.03 -8.61
N ARG A 41 27.97 13.34 -9.27
CA ARG A 41 27.90 11.89 -9.54
C ARG A 41 27.72 11.08 -8.24
N ARG A 42 28.51 11.41 -7.22
CA ARG A 42 28.41 10.77 -5.89
C ARG A 42 27.08 11.07 -5.19
N HIS A 43 26.51 12.25 -5.40
CA HIS A 43 25.19 12.59 -4.86
C HIS A 43 24.07 11.85 -5.57
N GLU A 44 24.11 11.72 -6.89
CA GLU A 44 23.16 10.91 -7.67
C GLU A 44 23.15 9.44 -7.19
N GLU A 45 24.33 8.83 -7.02
CA GLU A 45 24.45 7.46 -6.51
C GLU A 45 23.85 7.31 -5.09
N ARG A 46 23.99 8.35 -4.24
CA ARG A 46 23.40 8.36 -2.89
C ARG A 46 21.88 8.54 -2.93
N LEU A 47 21.37 9.39 -3.81
CA LEU A 47 19.92 9.61 -3.99
C LEU A 47 19.23 8.34 -4.47
N ALA A 48 19.77 7.67 -5.50
CA ALA A 48 19.24 6.40 -5.98
C ALA A 48 19.19 5.32 -4.88
N ARG A 49 20.21 5.29 -4.00
CA ARG A 49 20.21 4.38 -2.84
C ARG A 49 19.14 4.75 -1.81
N LEU A 50 18.95 6.04 -1.55
CA LEU A 50 17.92 6.51 -0.60
C LEU A 50 16.52 6.23 -1.12
N GLU A 51 16.27 6.39 -2.42
CA GLU A 51 15.01 6.04 -3.07
C GLU A 51 14.67 4.56 -2.86
N LEU A 52 15.62 3.66 -3.15
CA LEU A 52 15.42 2.23 -2.96
C LEU A 52 15.15 1.85 -1.49
N ILE A 53 15.82 2.51 -0.54
CA ILE A 53 15.56 2.29 0.89
C ILE A 53 14.18 2.82 1.27
N SER A 54 13.80 3.98 0.76
CA SER A 54 12.50 4.61 1.01
C SER A 54 11.35 3.73 0.54
N GLU A 55 11.42 3.21 -0.69
CA GLU A 55 10.43 2.27 -1.24
C GLU A 55 10.27 1.04 -0.33
N ARG A 56 11.38 0.41 0.05
CA ARG A 56 11.36 -0.76 0.96
C ARG A 56 10.78 -0.43 2.34
N LEU A 57 10.99 0.78 2.84
CA LEU A 57 10.43 1.22 4.11
C LEU A 57 8.92 1.44 4.00
N VAL A 58 8.46 2.09 2.92
CA VAL A 58 7.03 2.28 2.64
C VAL A 58 6.32 0.92 2.58
N ASP A 59 6.88 -0.05 1.86
CA ASP A 59 6.31 -1.40 1.77
C ASP A 59 6.23 -2.08 3.14
N ARG A 60 7.31 -2.02 3.93
CA ARG A 60 7.33 -2.62 5.28
C ARG A 60 6.34 -1.96 6.22
N VAL A 61 6.22 -0.64 6.18
CA VAL A 61 5.23 0.10 6.98
C VAL A 61 3.81 -0.29 6.56
N GLY A 62 3.55 -0.41 5.25
CA GLY A 62 2.26 -0.90 4.74
C GLY A 62 1.90 -2.29 5.27
N LEU A 63 2.86 -3.23 5.27
CA LEU A 63 2.67 -4.57 5.82
C LEU A 63 2.40 -4.56 7.32
N LEU A 64 3.15 -3.75 8.09
CA LEU A 64 2.94 -3.62 9.54
C LEU A 64 1.58 -3.04 9.86
N TYR A 65 1.15 -2.03 9.08
CA TYR A 65 -0.15 -1.42 9.23
C TYR A 65 -1.28 -2.41 8.95
N GLY A 66 -1.19 -3.20 7.88
CA GLY A 66 -2.15 -4.27 7.59
C GLY A 66 -2.30 -5.28 8.73
N ARG A 67 -1.17 -5.74 9.31
CA ARG A 67 -1.19 -6.65 10.48
C ARG A 67 -1.79 -6.02 11.72
N ASP A 68 -1.55 -4.74 11.95
CA ASP A 68 -2.15 -4.02 13.09
C ASP A 68 -3.67 -3.87 12.89
N LEU A 69 -4.13 -3.55 11.68
CA LEU A 69 -5.56 -3.53 11.35
C LEU A 69 -6.20 -4.90 11.59
N GLN A 70 -5.60 -5.97 11.07
CA GLN A 70 -6.09 -7.35 11.26
C GLN A 70 -6.28 -7.65 12.75
N ARG A 71 -5.23 -7.41 13.55
CA ARG A 71 -5.25 -7.58 15.01
C ARG A 71 -6.38 -6.78 15.66
N ARG A 72 -6.59 -5.53 15.26
CA ARG A 72 -7.66 -4.69 15.83
C ARG A 72 -9.04 -5.27 15.56
N TYR A 73 -9.29 -5.77 14.35
CA TYR A 73 -10.57 -6.39 14.00
C TYR A 73 -10.80 -7.71 14.74
N GLU A 74 -9.75 -8.51 14.95
CA GLU A 74 -9.81 -9.75 15.73
C GLU A 74 -10.05 -9.50 17.22
N GLN A 75 -9.33 -8.54 17.82
CA GLN A 75 -9.39 -8.28 19.26
C GLN A 75 -10.62 -7.48 19.68
N ARG A 76 -11.12 -6.60 18.80
CA ARG A 76 -12.22 -5.68 19.11
C ARG A 76 -13.30 -5.66 18.04
N PRO A 77 -13.84 -6.82 17.62
CA PRO A 77 -14.84 -6.87 16.55
C PRO A 77 -16.08 -6.06 16.89
N GLY A 78 -16.49 -6.02 18.17
CA GLY A 78 -17.63 -5.23 18.63
C GLY A 78 -17.47 -3.71 18.42
N ALA A 79 -16.24 -3.17 18.44
CA ALA A 79 -16.01 -1.75 18.23
C ALA A 79 -16.34 -1.32 16.79
N TYR A 80 -16.10 -2.21 15.83
CA TYR A 80 -16.29 -1.92 14.41
C TYR A 80 -17.63 -2.46 13.88
N MET A 81 -18.07 -3.62 14.38
CA MET A 81 -19.24 -4.35 13.87
C MET A 81 -20.45 -4.35 14.81
N GLY A 82 -20.30 -3.94 16.07
CA GLY A 82 -21.34 -4.03 17.11
C GLY A 82 -22.65 -3.28 16.80
N ARG A 83 -22.59 -2.31 15.88
CA ARG A 83 -23.77 -1.61 15.36
C ARG A 83 -24.70 -2.53 14.56
N TRP A 84 -24.14 -3.50 13.83
CA TRP A 84 -24.88 -4.39 12.93
C TRP A 84 -24.93 -5.83 13.45
N LEU A 85 -23.84 -6.31 14.06
CA LEU A 85 -23.72 -7.67 14.58
C LEU A 85 -23.58 -7.67 16.10
N TRP A 86 -24.48 -8.37 16.80
CA TRP A 86 -24.35 -8.56 18.25
C TRP A 86 -25.04 -9.85 18.73
N PRO A 87 -24.36 -10.72 19.51
CA PRO A 87 -22.91 -10.67 19.81
C PRO A 87 -22.07 -10.84 18.53
N VAL A 88 -20.82 -10.38 18.57
CA VAL A 88 -19.85 -10.58 17.49
C VAL A 88 -18.49 -10.94 18.07
N SER A 89 -17.85 -11.97 17.50
CA SER A 89 -16.55 -12.48 17.92
C SER A 89 -15.71 -12.87 16.71
N ALA A 90 -14.40 -12.70 16.81
CA ALA A 90 -13.48 -13.31 15.86
C ALA A 90 -13.39 -14.82 16.12
N VAL A 91 -13.27 -15.59 15.05
CA VAL A 91 -13.19 -17.04 15.07
C VAL A 91 -11.99 -17.46 14.24
N ALA A 92 -11.17 -18.37 14.77
CA ALA A 92 -10.04 -18.91 14.03
C ALA A 92 -10.55 -19.82 12.89
N PRO A 93 -10.13 -19.64 11.62
CA PRO A 93 -10.60 -20.44 10.49
C PRO A 93 -10.43 -21.95 10.68
N GLU A 94 -9.41 -22.37 11.41
CA GLU A 94 -9.08 -23.75 11.72
C GLU A 94 -10.21 -24.48 12.45
N THR A 95 -11.03 -23.74 13.21
CA THR A 95 -12.19 -24.30 13.92
C THR A 95 -13.27 -24.83 12.98
N LEU A 96 -13.27 -24.39 11.72
CA LEU A 96 -14.21 -24.84 10.69
C LEU A 96 -13.63 -25.97 9.83
N ARG A 97 -12.36 -26.34 9.97
CA ARG A 97 -11.64 -27.24 9.06
C ARG A 97 -12.40 -28.53 8.75
N GLU A 98 -12.76 -29.30 9.77
CA GLU A 98 -13.46 -30.59 9.58
C GLU A 98 -14.80 -30.42 8.86
N ALA A 99 -15.54 -29.36 9.18
CA ALA A 99 -16.82 -29.07 8.55
C ALA A 99 -16.68 -28.62 7.08
N LEU A 100 -15.58 -27.94 6.76
CA LEU A 100 -15.25 -27.52 5.39
C LEU A 100 -14.77 -28.70 4.55
N GLU A 101 -13.91 -29.57 5.09
CA GLU A 101 -13.39 -30.78 4.41
C GLU A 101 -14.52 -31.76 4.02
N ALA A 102 -15.65 -31.73 4.72
CA ALA A 102 -16.83 -32.51 4.35
C ALA A 102 -17.56 -32.01 3.09
N ARG A 103 -17.27 -30.79 2.61
CA ARG A 103 -18.03 -30.12 1.53
C ARG A 103 -17.16 -29.48 0.45
N LEU A 104 -15.89 -29.26 0.72
CA LEU A 104 -14.93 -28.57 -0.13
C LEU A 104 -13.72 -29.47 -0.41
N SER A 105 -13.04 -29.21 -1.53
CA SER A 105 -11.74 -29.81 -1.84
C SER A 105 -10.62 -29.27 -0.93
N GLU A 106 -9.51 -29.99 -0.84
CA GLU A 106 -8.35 -29.59 -0.03
C GLU A 106 -7.84 -28.18 -0.37
N SER A 107 -7.73 -27.84 -1.66
CA SER A 107 -7.29 -26.51 -2.09
C SER A 107 -8.28 -25.39 -1.76
N GLU A 108 -9.59 -25.68 -1.78
CA GLU A 108 -10.62 -24.74 -1.35
C GLU A 108 -10.59 -24.53 0.17
N VAL A 109 -10.37 -25.60 0.95
CA VAL A 109 -10.17 -25.50 2.40
C VAL A 109 -8.95 -24.63 2.69
N GLU A 110 -7.81 -24.89 2.04
CA GLU A 110 -6.61 -24.06 2.19
C GLU A 110 -6.84 -22.59 1.84
N GLU A 111 -7.64 -22.30 0.81
CA GLU A 111 -8.00 -20.93 0.44
C GLU A 111 -8.79 -20.23 1.54
N VAL A 112 -9.71 -20.93 2.21
CA VAL A 112 -10.45 -20.40 3.37
C VAL A 112 -9.55 -20.22 4.59
N MET A 113 -8.58 -21.10 4.81
CA MET A 113 -7.64 -20.99 5.95
C MET A 113 -6.76 -19.73 5.88
N ARG A 114 -6.63 -19.12 4.71
CA ARG A 114 -5.84 -17.89 4.50
C ARG A 114 -6.63 -16.60 4.72
N VAL A 115 -7.89 -16.68 5.13
CA VAL A 115 -8.70 -15.49 5.49
C VAL A 115 -7.99 -14.68 6.57
N ASP A 116 -7.89 -13.36 6.38
CA ASP A 116 -7.21 -12.50 7.34
C ASP A 116 -8.02 -12.38 8.64
N VAL A 117 -9.32 -12.14 8.53
CA VAL A 117 -10.22 -12.08 9.69
C VAL A 117 -11.54 -12.77 9.38
N LEU A 118 -11.90 -13.73 10.22
CA LEU A 118 -13.20 -14.39 10.19
C LEU A 118 -13.99 -13.99 11.43
N LEU A 119 -15.15 -13.36 11.24
CA LEU A 119 -16.03 -12.98 12.33
C LEU A 119 -17.31 -13.81 12.30
N ARG A 120 -17.82 -14.16 13.47
CA ARG A 120 -19.14 -14.75 13.67
C ARG A 120 -19.99 -13.76 14.47
N GLY A 121 -21.22 -13.52 14.04
CA GLY A 121 -22.14 -12.69 14.80
C GLY A 121 -23.59 -12.84 14.38
N GLN A 122 -24.49 -12.18 15.11
CA GLN A 122 -25.93 -12.20 14.82
C GLN A 122 -26.41 -10.84 14.32
N MET A 123 -27.17 -10.82 13.22
CA MET A 123 -27.72 -9.58 12.67
C MET A 123 -28.69 -8.92 13.66
N ARG A 124 -28.27 -7.82 14.28
CA ARG A 124 -29.00 -7.16 15.37
C ARG A 124 -30.32 -6.52 14.94
N ARG A 125 -30.41 -6.04 13.70
CA ARG A 125 -31.56 -5.29 13.17
C ARG A 125 -32.64 -6.16 12.52
N ARG A 126 -32.39 -7.47 12.40
CA ARG A 126 -33.31 -8.45 11.81
C ARG A 126 -34.12 -9.15 12.92
N PRO A 127 -35.43 -9.38 12.76
CA PRO A 127 -36.25 -10.02 13.80
C PRO A 127 -35.77 -11.43 14.18
N ASP A 128 -35.33 -12.21 13.17
CA ASP A 128 -34.82 -13.57 13.30
C ASP A 128 -33.37 -13.65 13.80
N ARG A 129 -32.70 -12.49 13.92
CA ARG A 129 -31.29 -12.33 14.33
C ARG A 129 -30.38 -13.44 13.80
N PRO A 130 -30.39 -13.69 12.48
CA PRO A 130 -29.69 -14.81 11.90
C PRO A 130 -28.19 -14.71 12.19
N GLU A 131 -27.58 -15.86 12.43
CA GLU A 131 -26.14 -15.97 12.48
C GLU A 131 -25.55 -15.73 11.09
N VAL A 132 -24.48 -14.95 11.07
CA VAL A 132 -23.71 -14.65 9.87
C VAL A 132 -22.22 -14.75 10.16
N TRP A 133 -21.49 -15.08 9.11
CA TRP A 133 -20.05 -15.13 9.08
C TRP A 133 -19.56 -13.99 8.20
N VAL A 134 -18.62 -13.17 8.68
CA VAL A 134 -17.99 -12.12 7.87
C VAL A 134 -16.59 -12.58 7.54
N VAL A 135 -16.33 -12.73 6.25
CA VAL A 135 -15.04 -13.13 5.68
C VAL A 135 -14.35 -11.87 5.21
N MET A 136 -13.32 -11.44 5.94
CA MET A 136 -12.71 -10.14 5.75
C MET A 136 -11.25 -10.26 5.30
N GLU A 137 -10.94 -9.56 4.21
CA GLU A 137 -9.56 -9.29 3.78
C GLU A 137 -9.12 -7.93 4.30
N VAL A 138 -7.88 -7.84 4.78
CA VAL A 138 -7.34 -6.64 5.43
C VAL A 138 -6.05 -6.22 4.75
N SER A 139 -6.04 -5.00 4.22
CA SER A 139 -4.86 -4.41 3.59
C SER A 139 -4.78 -2.92 3.91
N ALA A 140 -3.58 -2.33 3.95
CA ALA A 140 -3.45 -0.88 4.11
C ALA A 140 -4.11 -0.13 2.93
N VAL A 141 -3.93 -0.68 1.72
CA VAL A 141 -4.49 -0.19 0.46
C VAL A 141 -5.29 -1.32 -0.15
N ILE A 142 -6.60 -1.17 -0.21
CA ILE A 142 -7.48 -2.18 -0.78
C ILE A 142 -7.40 -2.12 -2.30
N ASP A 143 -6.95 -3.21 -2.90
CA ASP A 143 -6.89 -3.38 -4.34
C ASP A 143 -8.02 -4.28 -4.87
N ARG A 144 -8.04 -4.47 -6.20
CA ARG A 144 -8.98 -5.37 -6.86
C ARG A 144 -8.85 -6.81 -6.34
N THR A 145 -7.63 -7.25 -6.08
CA THR A 145 -7.31 -8.60 -5.61
C THR A 145 -7.93 -8.85 -4.24
N ASP A 146 -7.84 -7.89 -3.31
CA ASP A 146 -8.43 -7.98 -1.98
C ASP A 146 -9.95 -8.21 -2.06
N VAL A 147 -10.65 -7.47 -2.92
CA VAL A 147 -12.10 -7.63 -3.14
C VAL A 147 -12.43 -9.02 -3.71
N GLU A 148 -11.63 -9.49 -4.67
CA GLU A 148 -11.80 -10.82 -5.28
C GLU A 148 -11.51 -11.96 -4.28
N ARG A 149 -10.49 -11.82 -3.43
CA ARG A 149 -10.19 -12.78 -2.35
C ARG A 149 -11.36 -12.86 -1.36
N ALA A 150 -11.84 -11.72 -0.87
CA ALA A 150 -12.95 -11.67 0.09
C ALA A 150 -14.20 -12.38 -0.45
N ARG A 151 -14.58 -12.08 -1.70
CA ARG A 151 -15.75 -12.69 -2.35
C ARG A 151 -15.58 -14.18 -2.57
N ARG A 152 -14.44 -14.61 -3.10
CA ARG A 152 -14.17 -16.03 -3.34
C ARG A 152 -14.23 -16.83 -2.03
N ARG A 153 -13.57 -16.35 -0.98
CA ARG A 153 -13.55 -17.03 0.33
C ARG A 153 -14.93 -17.04 0.98
N ALA A 154 -15.70 -15.96 0.88
CA ALA A 154 -17.10 -15.94 1.32
C ALA A 154 -17.96 -16.96 0.55
N ALA A 155 -17.78 -17.07 -0.78
CA ALA A 155 -18.49 -18.04 -1.61
C ALA A 155 -18.16 -19.49 -1.22
N LEU A 156 -16.91 -19.79 -0.86
CA LEU A 156 -16.52 -21.11 -0.35
C LEU A 156 -17.22 -21.46 0.97
N LEU A 157 -17.32 -20.50 1.90
CA LEU A 157 -18.11 -20.69 3.12
C LEU A 157 -19.60 -20.90 2.80
N GLN A 158 -20.15 -20.18 1.82
CA GLN A 158 -21.55 -20.36 1.38
C GLN A 158 -21.77 -21.74 0.76
N GLN A 159 -20.86 -22.21 -0.09
CA GLN A 159 -20.86 -23.57 -0.64
C GLN A 159 -20.82 -24.62 0.47
N ALA A 160 -20.07 -24.36 1.54
CA ALA A 160 -20.06 -25.19 2.74
C ALA A 160 -21.29 -24.99 3.65
N GLY A 161 -22.31 -24.22 3.24
CA GLY A 161 -23.58 -24.07 3.94
C GLY A 161 -23.63 -22.99 5.02
N TYR A 162 -22.60 -22.15 5.14
CA TYR A 162 -22.59 -21.02 6.07
C TYR A 162 -23.19 -19.77 5.45
N ARG A 163 -23.90 -18.96 6.24
CA ARG A 163 -24.34 -17.64 5.81
C ARG A 163 -23.17 -16.66 5.89
N ALA A 164 -22.33 -16.65 4.86
CA ALA A 164 -21.13 -15.82 4.82
C ALA A 164 -21.31 -14.55 3.99
N ILE A 165 -20.66 -13.47 4.42
CA ILE A 165 -20.67 -12.15 3.80
C ILE A 165 -19.21 -11.74 3.57
N ALA A 166 -18.90 -11.33 2.35
CA ALA A 166 -17.57 -10.79 2.04
C ALA A 166 -17.39 -9.38 2.63
N ALA A 167 -16.18 -9.12 3.11
CA ALA A 167 -15.76 -7.80 3.57
C ALA A 167 -14.32 -7.49 3.17
N VAL A 168 -14.02 -6.21 3.00
CA VAL A 168 -12.66 -5.68 2.86
C VAL A 168 -12.45 -4.57 3.87
N ALA A 169 -11.23 -4.45 4.39
CA ALA A 169 -10.88 -3.43 5.36
C ALA A 169 -9.50 -2.82 5.12
N GLY A 170 -9.40 -1.50 5.24
CA GLY A 170 -8.17 -0.76 4.97
C GLY A 170 -8.29 0.75 5.19
N GLU A 171 -7.30 1.52 4.74
CA GLU A 171 -7.34 3.00 4.83
C GLU A 171 -7.92 3.64 3.59
N ARG A 172 -7.63 3.06 2.42
CA ARG A 172 -7.98 3.63 1.12
C ARG A 172 -8.28 2.54 0.10
N LEU A 173 -9.05 2.90 -0.91
CA LEU A 173 -9.35 2.07 -2.07
C LEU A 173 -8.48 2.50 -3.26
N THR A 174 -8.09 1.54 -4.09
CA THR A 174 -7.65 1.83 -5.46
C THR A 174 -8.88 1.95 -6.38
N GLU A 175 -8.72 2.60 -7.53
CA GLU A 175 -9.78 2.67 -8.56
C GLU A 175 -10.25 1.27 -9.00
N GLY A 176 -9.32 0.32 -9.14
CA GLY A 176 -9.64 -1.07 -9.47
C GLY A 176 -10.48 -1.77 -8.40
N ALA A 177 -10.29 -1.42 -7.12
CA ALA A 177 -11.13 -1.92 -6.03
C ALA A 177 -12.54 -1.32 -6.09
N GLU A 178 -12.66 0.00 -6.33
CA GLU A 178 -13.95 0.70 -6.43
C GLU A 178 -14.82 0.12 -7.54
N GLN A 179 -14.25 -0.09 -8.73
CA GLN A 179 -14.94 -0.72 -9.85
C GLN A 179 -15.46 -2.10 -9.48
N ARG A 180 -14.62 -2.93 -8.83
CA ARG A 180 -14.99 -4.29 -8.43
C ARG A 180 -16.07 -4.30 -7.34
N ILE A 181 -15.99 -3.39 -6.36
CA ILE A 181 -17.01 -3.23 -5.30
C ILE A 181 -18.37 -2.88 -5.90
N GLY A 182 -18.42 -2.08 -6.96
CA GLY A 182 -19.67 -1.68 -7.62
C GLY A 182 -20.48 -2.83 -8.21
N GLU A 183 -19.86 -3.96 -8.54
CA GLU A 183 -20.53 -5.06 -9.27
C GLU A 183 -21.34 -6.00 -8.38
N ALA A 184 -21.03 -6.10 -7.09
CA ALA A 184 -21.75 -6.98 -6.16
C ALA A 184 -21.63 -6.50 -4.70
N PRO A 185 -22.65 -6.73 -3.85
CA PRO A 185 -22.61 -6.30 -2.45
C PRO A 185 -21.42 -6.88 -1.68
N ILE A 186 -20.68 -6.00 -1.01
CA ILE A 186 -19.57 -6.32 -0.11
C ILE A 186 -19.50 -5.26 0.97
N ILE A 187 -19.12 -5.65 2.19
CA ILE A 187 -18.88 -4.68 3.27
C ILE A 187 -17.50 -4.04 3.06
N VAL A 188 -17.42 -2.72 3.17
CA VAL A 188 -16.15 -1.98 3.03
C VAL A 188 -15.89 -1.21 4.32
N LEU A 189 -14.80 -1.51 5.01
CA LEU A 189 -14.34 -0.76 6.18
C LEU A 189 -13.16 0.14 5.79
N LEU A 190 -13.41 1.45 5.74
CA LEU A 190 -12.38 2.45 5.50
C LEU A 190 -12.15 3.26 6.76
N ASP A 191 -10.90 3.31 7.22
CA ASP A 191 -10.52 4.06 8.43
C ASP A 191 -11.43 3.75 9.64
N GLY A 192 -11.71 2.46 9.84
CA GLY A 192 -12.57 1.96 10.91
C GLY A 192 -14.07 2.26 10.74
N ARG A 193 -14.50 2.88 9.63
CA ARG A 193 -15.92 3.15 9.32
C ARG A 193 -16.42 2.18 8.27
N ALA A 194 -17.51 1.48 8.59
CA ALA A 194 -18.09 0.52 7.65
C ALA A 194 -19.12 1.16 6.71
N HIS A 195 -19.08 0.74 5.45
CA HIS A 195 -19.93 1.13 4.34
C HIS A 195 -20.47 -0.11 3.63
N GLY A 196 -21.57 0.02 2.88
CA GLY A 196 -22.13 -1.06 2.06
C GLY A 196 -23.00 -2.07 2.82
N TRP A 197 -23.12 -1.93 4.15
CA TRP A 197 -23.94 -2.81 4.99
C TRP A 197 -25.42 -2.82 4.58
N GLU A 198 -25.99 -1.67 4.24
CA GLU A 198 -27.41 -1.55 3.88
C GLU A 198 -27.74 -2.42 2.65
N ARG A 199 -26.89 -2.41 1.62
CA ARG A 199 -27.08 -3.22 0.40
C ARG A 199 -26.93 -4.71 0.67
N VAL A 200 -26.03 -5.08 1.56
CA VAL A 200 -25.80 -6.48 1.94
C VAL A 200 -26.95 -7.03 2.78
N LEU A 201 -27.59 -6.21 3.62
CA LEU A 201 -28.72 -6.64 4.46
C LEU A 201 -30.04 -6.81 3.69
N GLU A 202 -30.13 -6.25 2.48
CA GLU A 202 -31.28 -6.36 1.58
C GLU A 202 -31.24 -7.59 0.67
N THR A 203 -30.09 -8.29 0.61
CA THR A 203 -29.87 -9.50 -0.20
C THR A 203 -30.02 -10.76 0.65
#